data_AF-A0A371IFZ7-F1
#
_entry.id   AF-A0A371IFZ7-F1
#
_cell.length_a   1.000
_cell.length_b   1.000
_cell.length_c   1.000
_cell.angle_alpha   90.00
_cell.angle_beta   90.00
_cell.angle_gamma   90.00
#
_symmetry.space_group_name_H-M   'P 1'
#
loop_
_entity.id
_entity.type
_entity.pdbx_description
1 polymer ?
#
loop_
_entity_poly.entity_id
_entity_poly.type
_entity_poly.pdbx_seq_one_letter_code
_entity_poly.pdbx_strand_id
1 'polypeptide(L)'
;MKHTFQEKFFPASRTVTIRKEICGIRQHPGETLHEYWERFNKLCATCLHHQISEQLLIQYFYEGLSMMDRSMIDAATRGALMDKTPTAARHLISNSRTINKIDVASNQRLENQLTELTSLVRQLAIT
;
A
#
# COMPACT_ATOMS: atom_id res chain seq x y z
N MET A 1 -24.38 31.76 19.43
CA MET A 1 -24.35 31.86 17.95
C MET A 1 -22.91 31.81 17.48
N LYS A 2 -22.47 30.69 16.87
CA LYS A 2 -21.29 30.56 15.98
C LYS A 2 -21.07 29.10 15.52
N HIS A 3 -22.13 28.31 15.40
CA HIS A 3 -22.07 26.90 14.95
C HIS A 3 -22.67 26.69 13.56
N THR A 4 -22.97 27.76 12.82
CA THR A 4 -23.80 27.72 11.61
C THR A 4 -23.12 28.36 10.41
N PHE A 5 -21.84 28.06 10.13
CA PHE A 5 -21.24 28.52 8.86
C PHE A 5 -20.11 27.68 8.24
N GLN A 6 -19.83 26.47 8.74
CA GLN A 6 -18.84 25.58 8.08
C GLN A 6 -19.43 24.33 7.42
N GLU A 7 -20.75 24.17 7.43
CA GLU A 7 -21.45 23.12 6.66
C GLU A 7 -21.68 23.50 5.19
N LYS A 8 -20.96 24.48 4.64
CA LYS A 8 -21.27 24.98 3.29
C LYS A 8 -20.68 24.19 2.13
N PHE A 9 -19.78 23.22 2.32
CA PHE A 9 -19.24 22.46 1.16
C PHE A 9 -18.89 20.98 1.32
N PHE A 10 -19.19 20.33 2.46
CA PHE A 10 -19.15 18.87 2.55
C PHE A 10 -20.40 18.35 3.26
N PRO A 11 -21.44 17.91 2.52
CA PRO A 11 -22.62 17.32 3.12
C PRO A 11 -22.22 16.19 4.08
N ALA A 12 -22.81 16.12 5.27
CA ALA A 12 -22.58 15.05 6.23
C ALA A 12 -22.73 13.64 5.59
N SER A 13 -23.57 13.53 4.57
CA SER A 13 -23.72 12.33 3.74
C SER A 13 -22.44 11.93 3.00
N ARG A 14 -21.67 12.87 2.44
CA ARG A 14 -20.37 12.58 1.78
C ARG A 14 -19.35 12.07 2.79
N THR A 15 -19.28 12.68 3.97
CA THR A 15 -18.41 12.21 5.05
C THR A 15 -18.77 10.80 5.53
N VAL A 16 -20.06 10.46 5.57
CA VAL A 16 -20.51 9.09 5.89
C VAL A 16 -20.13 8.09 4.79
N THR A 17 -20.30 8.45 3.51
CA THR A 17 -19.90 7.59 2.39
C THR A 17 -18.40 7.34 2.37
N ILE A 18 -17.58 8.39 2.48
CA ILE A 18 -16.11 8.26 2.48
C ILE A 18 -15.65 7.41 3.66
N ARG A 19 -16.25 7.55 4.85
CA ARG A 19 -15.95 6.67 5.98
C ARG A 19 -16.26 5.22 5.67
N LYS A 20 -17.43 4.92 5.08
CA LYS A 20 -17.77 3.55 4.67
C LYS A 20 -16.79 2.99 3.65
N GLU A 21 -16.35 3.80 2.68
CA GLU A 21 -15.37 3.38 1.69
C GLU A 21 -14.00 3.11 2.31
N ILE A 22 -13.54 3.95 3.24
CA ILE A 22 -12.29 3.73 3.99
C ILE A 22 -12.38 2.44 4.83
N CYS A 23 -13.49 2.23 5.54
CA CYS A 23 -13.68 1.03 6.38
C CYS A 23 -13.83 -0.26 5.57
N GLY A 24 -14.39 -0.16 4.36
CA GLY A 24 -14.64 -1.31 3.47
C GLY A 24 -13.56 -1.53 2.43
N ILE A 25 -12.47 -0.77 2.46
CA ILE A 25 -11.44 -0.85 1.43
C ILE A 25 -10.75 -2.22 1.46
N ARG A 26 -10.58 -2.83 0.28
CA ARG A 26 -9.89 -4.10 0.11
C ARG A 26 -8.97 -4.01 -1.10
N GLN A 27 -7.84 -4.70 -1.02
CA GLN A 27 -6.93 -4.88 -2.13
C GLN A 27 -7.58 -5.77 -3.19
N HIS A 28 -7.56 -5.32 -4.44
CA HIS A 28 -8.14 -6.09 -5.54
C HIS A 28 -7.18 -7.19 -6.02
N PRO A 29 -7.69 -8.28 -6.62
CA PRO A 29 -6.84 -9.28 -7.27
C PRO A 29 -5.95 -8.63 -8.34
N GLY A 30 -4.64 -8.86 -8.26
CA GLY A 30 -3.66 -8.28 -9.19
C GLY A 30 -3.27 -6.82 -8.91
N GLU A 31 -3.91 -6.15 -7.94
CA GLU A 31 -3.48 -4.83 -7.47
C GLU A 31 -2.24 -4.97 -6.59
N THR A 32 -1.19 -4.22 -6.91
CA THR A 32 0.03 -4.23 -6.09
C THR A 32 -0.21 -3.52 -4.75
N LEU A 33 0.57 -3.89 -3.72
CA LEU A 33 0.55 -3.18 -2.43
C LEU A 33 0.72 -1.66 -2.59
N HIS A 34 1.51 -1.25 -3.59
CA HIS A 34 1.73 0.15 -3.89
C HIS A 34 0.46 0.85 -4.39
N GLU A 35 -0.20 0.30 -5.42
CA GLU A 35 -1.42 0.86 -5.99
C GLU A 35 -2.53 0.92 -4.93
N TYR A 36 -2.63 -0.13 -4.13
CA TYR A 36 -3.56 -0.19 -2.99
C TYR A 36 -3.30 0.92 -1.96
N TRP A 37 -2.04 1.14 -1.58
CA TRP A 37 -1.63 2.22 -0.68
C TRP A 37 -1.94 3.61 -1.26
N GLU A 38 -1.69 3.83 -2.55
CA GLU A 38 -1.98 5.10 -3.21
C GLU A 38 -3.49 5.38 -3.23
N ARG A 39 -4.30 4.37 -3.56
CA ARG A 39 -5.76 4.44 -3.53
C ARG A 39 -6.29 4.73 -2.13
N PHE A 40 -5.75 4.07 -1.11
CA PHE A 40 -6.09 4.31 0.29
C PHE A 40 -5.80 5.76 0.71
N ASN A 41 -4.62 6.29 0.40
CA ASN A 41 -4.27 7.68 0.73
C ASN A 41 -5.13 8.69 -0.03
N LYS A 42 -5.45 8.42 -1.29
CA LYS A 42 -6.36 9.26 -2.08
C LYS A 42 -7.76 9.33 -1.46
N LEU A 43 -8.28 8.19 -0.99
CA LEU A 43 -9.54 8.14 -0.23
C LEU A 43 -9.46 8.98 1.05
N CYS A 44 -8.39 8.81 1.85
CA CYS A 44 -8.19 9.58 3.07
C CYS A 44 -8.10 11.10 2.80
N ALA A 45 -7.39 11.50 1.75
CA ALA A 45 -7.23 12.91 1.37
C ALA A 45 -8.54 13.56 0.89
N THR A 46 -9.52 12.76 0.46
CA THR A 46 -10.82 13.26 0.00
C THR A 46 -11.67 13.84 1.14
N CYS A 47 -11.32 13.56 2.41
CA CYS A 47 -12.00 14.13 3.57
C CYS A 47 -11.04 14.49 4.70
N LEU A 48 -10.60 15.76 4.75
CA LEU A 48 -9.75 16.31 5.84
C LEU A 48 -10.39 16.19 7.24
N HIS A 49 -11.71 16.04 7.34
CA HIS A 49 -12.47 15.92 8.59
C HIS A 49 -13.17 14.55 8.71
N HIS A 50 -12.50 13.46 8.32
CA HIS A 50 -13.08 12.11 8.41
C HIS A 50 -13.34 11.64 9.86
N GLN A 51 -12.76 12.29 10.88
CA GLN A 51 -12.86 11.93 12.31
C GLN A 51 -12.39 10.50 12.67
N ILE A 52 -11.94 9.70 11.70
CA ILE A 52 -11.26 8.42 11.93
C ILE A 52 -9.87 8.70 12.52
N SER A 53 -9.53 8.01 13.61
CA SER A 53 -8.20 8.08 14.22
C SER A 53 -7.15 7.41 13.32
N GLU A 54 -5.89 7.86 13.38
CA GLU A 54 -4.82 7.27 12.56
C GLU A 54 -4.63 5.77 12.83
N GLN A 55 -4.85 5.34 14.07
CA GLN A 55 -4.81 3.93 14.44
C GLN A 55 -5.88 3.10 13.71
N LEU A 56 -7.12 3.61 13.62
CA LEU A 56 -8.19 2.95 12.87
C LEU A 56 -7.90 2.94 11.36
N LEU A 57 -7.29 3.99 10.82
CA LEU A 57 -6.87 4.01 9.41
C LEU A 57 -5.87 2.89 9.11
N ILE A 58 -4.89 2.68 10.00
CA ILE A 58 -3.91 1.59 9.85
C ILE A 58 -4.60 0.23 9.98
N GLN A 59 -5.53 0.08 10.92
CA GLN A 59 -6.33 -1.12 11.07
C GLN A 59 -7.08 -1.45 9.76
N TYR A 60 -7.85 -0.51 9.22
CA TYR A 60 -8.61 -0.73 7.98
C TYR A 60 -7.72 -1.00 6.77
N PHE A 61 -6.59 -0.29 6.66
CA PHE A 61 -5.61 -0.56 5.62
C PHE A 61 -5.12 -2.01 5.69
N TYR A 62 -4.68 -2.44 6.89
CA TYR A 62 -4.13 -3.77 7.13
C TYR A 62 -5.17 -4.89 6.94
N GLU A 63 -6.39 -4.68 7.42
CA GLU A 63 -7.53 -5.61 7.26
C GLU A 63 -7.94 -5.80 5.80
N GLY A 64 -7.76 -4.76 4.98
CA GLY A 64 -8.06 -4.80 3.55
C GLY A 64 -6.97 -5.45 2.68
N LEU A 65 -5.78 -5.72 3.20
CA LEU A 65 -4.68 -6.35 2.45
C LEU A 65 -4.99 -7.78 2.00
N SER A 66 -4.35 -8.18 0.91
CA SER A 66 -4.23 -9.58 0.50
C SER A 66 -3.46 -10.38 1.56
N MET A 67 -3.72 -11.68 1.65
CA MET A 67 -3.00 -12.58 2.58
C MET A 67 -1.49 -12.57 2.35
N MET A 68 -1.06 -12.42 1.09
CA MET A 68 0.35 -12.41 0.70
C MET A 68 1.05 -11.13 1.16
N ASP A 69 0.46 -9.96 0.85
CA ASP A 69 1.03 -8.68 1.26
C ASP A 69 0.97 -8.49 2.78
N ARG A 70 -0.07 -9.01 3.43
CA ARG A 70 -0.15 -9.04 4.89
C ARG A 70 1.01 -9.82 5.50
N SER A 71 1.27 -11.04 5.01
CA SER A 71 2.39 -11.87 5.48
C SER A 71 3.75 -11.20 5.26
N MET A 72 3.93 -10.52 4.13
CA MET A 72 5.15 -9.77 3.84
C MET A 72 5.35 -8.60 4.81
N ILE A 73 4.29 -7.84 5.10
CA ILE A 73 4.35 -6.74 6.08
C ILE A 73 4.63 -7.27 7.49
N ASP A 74 4.01 -8.38 7.89
CA ASP A 74 4.28 -9.00 9.18
C ASP A 74 5.74 -9.46 9.31
N ALA A 75 6.29 -10.07 8.26
CA ALA A 75 7.70 -10.43 8.20
C ALA A 75 8.62 -9.20 8.32
N ALA A 76 8.30 -8.11 7.60
CA ALA A 76 9.07 -6.87 7.63
C ALA A 76 8.97 -6.11 8.96
N THR A 77 7.82 -6.22 9.64
CA THR A 77 7.54 -5.50 10.90
C THR A 77 7.73 -6.37 12.15
N ARG A 78 8.15 -7.63 11.99
CA ARG A 78 8.27 -8.64 13.04
C ARG A 78 6.95 -8.84 13.80
N GLY A 79 5.81 -8.72 13.11
CA GLY A 79 4.47 -8.85 13.67
C GLY A 79 4.00 -7.68 14.55
N ALA A 80 4.77 -6.60 14.69
CA ALA A 80 4.48 -5.49 15.61
C ALA A 80 3.95 -4.23 14.90
N LEU A 81 3.28 -4.37 13.73
CA LEU A 81 2.76 -3.21 13.00
C LEU A 81 1.75 -2.41 13.85
N MET A 82 0.88 -3.11 14.60
CA MET A 82 -0.18 -2.51 15.42
C MET A 82 0.33 -1.89 16.73
N ASP A 83 1.51 -2.30 17.21
CA ASP A 83 2.14 -1.78 18.44
C ASP A 83 2.97 -0.52 18.18
N LYS A 84 3.12 -0.13 16.92
CA LYS A 84 3.94 1.01 16.50
C LYS A 84 3.09 2.25 16.32
N THR A 85 3.67 3.41 16.59
CA THR A 85 3.00 4.69 16.35
C THR A 85 2.58 4.79 14.88
N PRO A 86 1.45 5.46 14.58
CA PRO A 86 0.95 5.51 13.20
C PRO A 86 1.97 6.03 12.18
N THR A 87 2.82 6.95 12.60
CA THR A 87 3.94 7.47 11.82
C THR A 87 4.97 6.39 11.48
N ALA A 88 5.33 5.55 12.45
CA ALA A 88 6.27 4.45 12.24
C ALA A 88 5.68 3.35 11.34
N ALA A 89 4.39 3.03 11.49
CA ALA A 89 3.69 2.11 10.60
C ALA A 89 3.69 2.61 9.15
N ARG A 90 3.38 3.90 8.91
CA ARG A 90 3.48 4.52 7.58
C ARG A 90 4.89 4.44 6.99
N HIS A 91 5.91 4.73 7.81
CA HIS A 91 7.30 4.66 7.37
C HIS A 91 7.70 3.23 6.97
N LEU A 92 7.24 2.22 7.72
CA LEU A 92 7.52 0.81 7.41
C LEU A 92 6.81 0.33 6.14
N ILE A 93 5.55 0.71 5.94
CA ILE A 93 4.81 0.45 4.68
C ILE A 93 5.56 1.09 3.50
N SER A 94 6.03 2.33 3.67
CA SER A 94 6.82 3.03 2.66
C SER A 94 8.18 2.37 2.41
N ASN A 95 8.85 1.82 3.44
CA ASN A 95 10.14 1.14 3.29
C ASN A 95 10.01 -0.26 2.67
N SER A 96 8.94 -1.01 2.97
CA SER A 96 8.66 -2.31 2.34
C SER A 96 8.51 -2.17 0.82
N ARG A 97 8.06 -1.00 0.35
CA ARG A 97 7.98 -0.65 -1.08
C ARG A 97 9.35 -0.60 -1.76
N THR A 98 10.39 -0.14 -1.05
CA THR A 98 11.75 -0.06 -1.57
C THR A 98 12.34 -1.45 -1.72
N ILE A 99 12.05 -2.35 -0.77
CA ILE A 99 12.49 -3.75 -0.80
C ILE A 99 11.91 -4.47 -2.03
N ASN A 100 10.61 -4.35 -2.29
CA ASN A 100 10.00 -4.97 -3.47
C ASN A 100 10.52 -4.40 -4.80
N LYS A 101 10.80 -3.09 -4.88
CA LYS A 101 11.38 -2.49 -6.09
C LYS A 101 12.81 -2.95 -6.36
N ILE A 102 13.62 -3.09 -5.31
CA ILE A 102 15.01 -3.55 -5.43
C ILE A 102 15.06 -5.03 -5.82
N ASP A 103 14.17 -5.85 -5.24
CA ASP A 103 14.08 -7.28 -5.57
C ASP A 103 13.67 -7.50 -7.04
N VAL A 104 12.62 -6.82 -7.50
CA VAL A 104 12.16 -6.92 -8.90
C VAL A 104 13.20 -6.40 -9.90
N ALA A 105 13.86 -5.26 -9.63
CA ALA A 105 14.86 -4.70 -10.54
C ALA A 105 16.13 -5.56 -10.61
N SER A 106 16.54 -6.16 -9.49
CA SER A 106 17.70 -7.05 -9.43
C SER A 106 17.41 -8.37 -10.15
N ASN A 107 16.21 -8.94 -9.95
CA ASN A 107 15.78 -10.15 -10.64
C ASN A 107 15.71 -9.95 -12.15
N GLN A 108 15.11 -8.85 -12.63
CA GLN A 108 15.08 -8.55 -14.07
C GLN A 108 16.48 -8.40 -14.68
N ARG A 109 17.42 -7.80 -13.95
CA ARG A 109 18.81 -7.65 -14.41
C ARG A 109 19.54 -8.98 -14.50
N LEU A 110 19.36 -9.87 -13.52
CA LEU A 110 19.94 -11.21 -13.54
C LEU A 110 19.37 -12.06 -14.68
N GLU A 111 18.05 -12.04 -14.88
CA GLU A 111 17.37 -12.70 -16.02
C GLU A 111 17.94 -12.25 -17.37
N ASN A 112 18.15 -10.94 -17.55
CA ASN A 112 18.74 -10.41 -18.77
C ASN A 112 20.17 -10.92 -19.00
N GLN A 113 21.01 -10.98 -17.95
CA GLN A 113 22.36 -11.53 -18.06
C GLN A 113 22.36 -13.04 -18.37
N LEU A 114 21.43 -13.79 -17.77
CA LEU A 114 21.29 -15.23 -17.99
C LEU A 114 20.84 -15.52 -19.43
N THR A 115 19.99 -14.66 -19.99
CA THR A 115 19.55 -14.72 -21.39
C THR A 115 20.70 -14.44 -22.36
N GLU A 116 21.53 -13.42 -22.10
CA GLU A 116 22.72 -13.15 -22.92
C GLU A 116 23.71 -14.32 -22.88
N LEU A 117 24.02 -14.82 -21.68
CA LEU A 117 24.95 -15.94 -21.51
C LEU A 117 24.45 -17.20 -22.24
N THR A 118 23.15 -17.47 -22.15
CA THR A 118 22.50 -18.58 -22.85
C THR A 118 22.61 -18.43 -24.37
N SER A 119 22.46 -17.22 -24.90
CA SER A 119 22.64 -16.93 -26.32
C SER A 119 24.08 -17.19 -26.77
N LEU A 120 25.06 -16.72 -26.00
CA LEU A 120 26.49 -16.92 -26.30
C LEU A 120 26.88 -18.40 -26.29
N VAL A 121 26.40 -19.16 -25.30
CA VAL A 121 26.65 -20.62 -25.22
C VAL A 121 26.02 -21.34 -26.42
N ARG A 122 24.82 -20.95 -26.85
CA ARG A 122 24.18 -21.52 -28.05
C ARG A 122 24.97 -21.24 -29.32
N GLN A 123 25.54 -20.04 -29.47
CA GLN A 123 26.36 -19.70 -30.63
C GLN A 123 27.66 -20.51 -30.68
N LEU A 124 28.30 -20.72 -29.53
CA LEU A 124 29.52 -21.53 -29.43
C LEU A 124 29.26 -23.02 -29.67
N ALA A 125 28.10 -23.55 -29.27
CA ALA A 125 27.73 -24.96 -29.45
C ALA A 125 27.37 -25.35 -30.90
N ILE A 126 27.25 -24.37 -31.81
CA ILE A 126 26.96 -24.58 -33.25
C ILE A 126 28.26 -24.53 -34.09
N THR A 127 29.43 -24.34 -33.46
CA THR A 127 30.76 -24.37 -34.10
C THR A 127 31.44 -25.71 -33.86
#